data_AF-A0A838XGJ4-F1
#
_entry.id   AF-A0A838XGJ4-F1
#
_cell.length_a   1.000
_cell.length_b   1.000
_cell.length_c   1.000
_cell.angle_alpha   90.00
_cell.angle_beta   90.00
_cell.angle_gamma   90.00
#
_symmetry.space_group_name_H-M   'P 1'
#
loop_
_entity.id
_entity.type
_entity.pdbx_description
1 polymer ?
#
loop_
_entity_poly.entity_id
_entity_poly.type
_entity_poly.pdbx_seq_one_letter_code
_entity_poly.pdbx_strand_id
1 'polypeptide(L)' 'MWKVAALLAIVITPAMAGVFALMPMTFYGINDYAPWLLAAFAGVGALLGLPVSYLVARQVYRLTGGGRGAA' A
#
# COMPACT_ATOMS: atom_id res chain seq x y z
N MET A 1 -18.02 3.71 0.37
CA MET A 1 -16.57 3.72 0.69
C MET A 1 -15.86 2.44 0.25
N TRP A 2 -16.44 1.25 0.45
CA TRP A 2 -15.79 -0.03 0.13
C TRP A 2 -15.32 -0.18 -1.32
N LYS A 3 -16.11 0.32 -2.29
CA LYS A 3 -15.73 0.31 -3.72
C LYS A 3 -14.50 1.18 -4.00
N VAL A 4 -14.41 2.35 -3.38
CA VAL A 4 -13.26 3.27 -3.54
C VAL A 4 -12.02 2.69 -2.86
N ALA A 5 -12.18 2.10 -1.66
CA ALA A 5 -11.10 1.40 -0.97
C ALA A 5 -10.58 0.21 -1.78
N ALA A 6 -11.46 -0.59 -2.38
CA ALA A 6 -11.05 -1.71 -3.23
C ALA A 6 -10.29 -1.26 -4.48
N LEU A 7 -10.75 -0.19 -5.15
CA LEU A 7 -10.04 0.40 -6.29
C LEU A 7 -8.66 0.93 -5.88
N LEU A 8 -8.57 1.61 -4.74
CA LEU A 8 -7.30 2.11 -4.21
C LEU A 8 -6.39 0.97 -3.75
N ALA A 9 -6.94 -0.12 -3.22
CA ALA A 9 -6.16 -1.28 -2.80
C ALA A 9 -5.42 -1.94 -3.97
N ILE A 10 -6.02 -1.97 -5.17
CA ILE A 10 -5.36 -2.51 -6.38
C ILE A 10 -4.10 -1.73 -6.74
N VAL A 11 -4.05 -0.42 -6.43
CA VAL A 11 -2.90 0.43 -6.78
C VAL A 11 -1.93 0.57 -5.61
N ILE A 12 -2.44 0.83 -4.40
CA ILE A 12 -1.62 1.08 -3.21
C ILE A 12 -0.92 -0.20 -2.75
N THR A 13 -1.55 -1.36 -2.89
CA THR A 13 -0.97 -2.62 -2.41
C THR A 13 0.27 -3.03 -3.21
N PRO A 14 0.26 -3.09 -4.56
CA PRO A 14 1.47 -3.35 -5.34
C PRO A 14 2.52 -2.24 -5.18
N ALA A 15 2.10 -0.98 -5.06
CA ALA A 15 3.04 0.13 -4.82
C ALA A 15 3.78 -0.02 -3.49
N MET A 16 3.06 -0.34 -2.40
CA MET A 16 3.68 -0.59 -1.09
C MET A 16 4.55 -1.84 -1.12
N ALA A 17 4.11 -2.92 -1.78
CA ALA A 17 4.94 -4.10 -1.97
C ALA A 17 6.26 -3.76 -2.67
N GLY A 18 6.22 -2.94 -3.73
CA GLY A 18 7.40 -2.45 -4.45
C GLY A 18 8.31 -1.59 -3.59
N VAL A 19 7.77 -0.65 -2.81
CA VAL A 19 8.57 0.21 -1.90
C VAL A 19 9.28 -0.63 -0.84
N PHE A 20 8.57 -1.58 -0.22
CA PHE A 20 9.21 -2.46 0.77
C PHE A 20 10.20 -3.44 0.13
N ALA A 21 9.94 -3.92 -1.08
CA ALA A 21 10.85 -4.76 -1.85
C ALA A 21 12.20 -4.08 -2.14
N LEU A 22 12.25 -2.74 -2.19
CA LEU A 22 13.49 -2.00 -2.36
C LEU A 22 14.37 -1.99 -1.10
N MET A 23 13.81 -2.18 0.10
CA MET A 23 14.58 -2.21 1.36
C MET A 23 15.77 -3.19 1.30
N PRO A 24 15.60 -4.50 1.01
CA PRO A 24 16.73 -5.43 0.93
C PRO A 24 17.77 -5.00 -0.12
N MET A 25 17.35 -4.45 -1.25
CA MET A 25 18.27 -3.97 -2.29
C MET A 25 19.10 -2.77 -1.81
N THR A 26 18.53 -1.95 -0.92
CA THR A 26 19.19 -0.75 -0.38
C THR A 26 20.25 -1.12 0.66
N PHE A 27 20.02 -2.18 1.46
CA PHE A 27 20.94 -2.59 2.53
C PHE A 27 21.98 -3.62 2.09
N TYR A 28 21.60 -4.58 1.25
CA TYR A 28 22.47 -5.70 0.86
C TYR A 28 23.03 -5.57 -0.58
N GLY A 29 22.57 -4.57 -1.34
CA GLY A 29 22.95 -4.36 -2.73
C GLY A 29 22.25 -5.33 -3.69
N ILE A 30 22.00 -4.90 -4.92
CA ILE A 30 21.15 -5.62 -5.90
C ILE A 30 21.59 -7.07 -6.20
N ASN A 31 22.87 -7.40 -6.03
CA ASN A 31 23.42 -8.71 -6.41
C ASN A 31 23.66 -9.67 -5.23
N ASP A 32 23.54 -9.21 -3.97
CA ASP A 32 24.00 -9.98 -2.80
C ASP A 32 22.88 -10.28 -1.77
N TYR A 33 21.61 -10.06 -2.11
CA TYR A 33 20.49 -10.40 -1.24
C TYR A 33 19.86 -11.75 -1.58
N ALA A 34 19.41 -12.45 -0.54
CA ALA A 34 18.69 -13.71 -0.71
C ALA A 34 17.27 -13.45 -1.28
N PRO A 35 16.82 -14.16 -2.32
CA PRO A 35 15.53 -13.90 -2.99
C PRO A 35 14.32 -13.96 -2.06
N TRP A 36 14.39 -14.78 -1.01
CA TRP A 36 13.33 -14.91 -0.01
C TRP A 36 13.13 -13.63 0.81
N LEU A 37 14.18 -12.83 1.03
CA LEU A 37 14.06 -11.54 1.73
C LEU A 37 13.21 -10.57 0.92
N LEU A 38 13.39 -10.56 -0.40
CA LEU A 38 12.62 -9.75 -1.34
C LEU A 38 11.12 -10.07 -1.21
N ALA A 39 10.78 -11.36 -1.26
CA ALA A 39 9.40 -11.83 -1.13
C ALA A 39 8.81 -11.53 0.26
N ALA A 40 9.60 -11.66 1.33
CA ALA A 40 9.17 -11.34 2.68
C ALA A 40 8.84 -9.85 2.84
N PHE A 41 9.74 -8.95 2.42
CA PHE A 41 9.52 -7.51 2.50
C PHE A 41 8.38 -7.06 1.58
N ALA A 42 8.32 -7.56 0.35
CA ALA A 42 7.20 -7.30 -0.57
C ALA A 42 5.86 -7.75 0.03
N GLY A 43 5.83 -8.93 0.65
CA GLY A 43 4.65 -9.47 1.33
C GLY A 43 4.19 -8.62 2.51
N VAL A 44 5.13 -8.13 3.33
CA VAL A 44 4.83 -7.19 4.42
C VAL A 44 4.27 -5.87 3.86
N GLY A 45 4.89 -5.33 2.80
CA GLY A 45 4.39 -4.14 2.11
C GLY A 45 2.98 -4.32 1.55
N ALA A 46 2.68 -5.49 0.98
CA ALA A 46 1.34 -5.82 0.51
C ALA A 46 0.33 -5.90 1.67
N LEU A 47 0.69 -6.54 2.79
CA LEU A 47 -0.16 -6.61 3.97
C LEU A 47 -0.48 -5.22 4.54
N LEU A 48 0.52 -4.33 4.59
CA LEU A 48 0.35 -2.94 5.04
C LEU A 48 -0.41 -2.08 4.02
N GLY A 49 -0.38 -2.43 2.73
CA GLY A 49 -1.13 -1.74 1.69
C GLY A 49 -2.65 -1.76 1.91
N LEU A 50 -3.19 -2.83 2.51
CA LEU A 50 -4.61 -2.97 2.81
C LEU A 50 -5.14 -1.89 3.79
N PRO A 51 -4.62 -1.74 5.01
CA PRO A 51 -5.06 -0.69 5.92
C PRO A 51 -4.77 0.72 5.39
N VAL A 52 -3.65 0.92 4.69
CA VAL A 52 -3.33 2.22 4.07
C VAL A 52 -4.37 2.59 3.02
N SER A 53 -4.80 1.65 2.18
CA SER A 53 -5.82 1.90 1.16
C SER A 53 -7.15 2.36 1.75
N TYR A 54 -7.53 1.81 2.91
CA TYR A 54 -8.74 2.21 3.62
C TYR A 54 -8.62 3.64 4.20
N LEU A 55 -7.46 3.98 4.79
CA LEU A 55 -7.20 5.33 5.31
C LEU A 55 -7.24 6.38 4.20
N VAL A 56 -6.61 6.09 3.06
CA VAL A 56 -6.63 6.98 1.89
C VAL A 56 -8.05 7.11 1.34
N ALA A 57 -8.80 6.01 1.21
CA ALA A 57 -10.20 6.05 0.78
C ALA A 57 -11.08 6.91 1.69
N ARG A 58 -10.86 6.84 3.02
CA ARG A 58 -11.54 7.69 4.01
C ARG A 58 -11.22 9.17 3.78
N GLN A 59 -9.97 9.49 3.51
CA GLN A 59 -9.55 10.87 3.24
C GLN A 59 -10.13 11.40 1.93
N VAL A 60 -10.09 10.61 0.86
CA VAL A 60 -10.71 10.97 -0.42
C VAL A 60 -12.20 11.24 -0.23
N TYR A 61 -12.94 10.36 0.44
CA TYR A 61 -14.36 10.54 0.69
C TYR A 61 -14.70 11.84 1.45
N ARG A 62 -13.84 12.23 2.42
CA ARG A 62 -13.96 13.51 3.13
C ARG A 62 -13.75 14.71 2.19
N LEU A 63 -12.73 14.65 1.34
CA LEU A 63 -12.36 15.73 0.42
C LEU A 63 -13.38 15.89 -0.72
N THR A 64 -13.96 14.80 -1.23
CA THR A 64 -14.95 14.83 -2.32
C THR A 64 -16.37 15.20 -1.84
N GLY A 65 -16.54 15.62 -0.58
CA GLY A 65 -17.82 16.13 -0.09
C GLY A 65 -18.87 15.04 0.22
N GLY A 66 -18.49 13.76 0.25
CA GLY A 66 -19.36 12.68 0.72
C GLY A 66 -19.78 12.82 2.20
N GLY A 67 -19.13 13.74 2.94
CA GLY A 67 -19.50 14.15 4.30
C GLY A 67 -20.26 15.48 4.40
N ARG A 68 -20.59 16.17 3.30
CA ARG A 68 -21.37 17.44 3.30
C ARG A 68 -22.89 17.24 3.27
N GLY A 69 -23.36 16.01 3.47
CA GLY A 69 -24.78 15.64 3.52
C GLY A 69 -25.28 15.14 4.88
N ALA A 70 -24.49 15.28 5.94
CA ALA A 70 -24.91 14.92 7.29
C ALA A 70 -24.69 16.12 8.23
N ALA A 71 -25.71 16.99 8.24
CA ALA A 71 -25.97 18.09 9.18
C ALA A 71 -24.93 19.22 9.25
#